data_AF-A0ABC8YX61-F1
#
_entry.id   AF-A0ABC8YX61-F1
#
_cell.length_a   1.000
_cell.length_b   1.000
_cell.length_c   1.000
_cell.angle_alpha   90.00
_cell.angle_beta   90.00
_cell.angle_gamma   90.00
#
_symmetry.space_group_name_H-M   'P 1'
#
loop_
_entity.id
_entity.type
_entity.pdbx_description
1 polymer ?
#
loop_
_entity_poly.entity_id
_entity_poly.type
_entity_poly.pdbx_seq_one_letter_code
_entity_poly.pdbx_strand_id
1 'polypeptide(L)'
;MAGGRSVSLALYSDVSNSKELLDLMQSGKLEPEVAFLNASLVPDVFPVLAAAHKALLSKARESLTTRTLHSELVYNYSGSKHITESLKRCGISDDTTYILAARFDASDEEMKAVDRLISGTDIDLGELESRANQPQILKNCRSRCSLRPRQSL
;
A
#
# COMPACT_ATOMS: atom_id res chain seq x y z
N MET A 1 6.06 -6.85 -27.87
CA MET A 1 4.81 -6.52 -27.16
C MET A 1 5.20 -5.96 -25.80
N ALA A 2 4.94 -4.67 -25.55
CA ALA A 2 5.13 -4.14 -24.19
C ALA A 2 4.04 -4.76 -23.31
N GLY A 3 4.37 -5.81 -22.57
CA GLY A 3 3.44 -6.42 -21.61
C GLY A 3 3.10 -5.38 -20.56
N GLY A 4 1.89 -4.82 -20.63
CA GLY A 4 1.42 -3.88 -19.64
C GLY A 4 1.31 -4.59 -18.30
N ARG A 5 2.11 -4.18 -17.32
CA ARG A 5 1.96 -4.64 -15.94
C ARG A 5 0.81 -3.88 -15.30
N SER A 6 -0.02 -4.58 -14.53
CA SER A 6 -1.16 -3.99 -13.83
C SER A 6 -0.92 -3.94 -12.32
N VAL A 7 -1.61 -3.04 -11.64
CA VAL A 7 -1.66 -2.98 -10.17
C VAL A 7 -3.13 -2.95 -9.79
N SER A 8 -3.55 -3.95 -9.02
CA SER A 8 -4.88 -4.04 -8.45
C SER A 8 -4.84 -3.51 -7.03
N LEU A 9 -5.81 -2.65 -6.70
CA LEU A 9 -5.96 -2.03 -5.39
C LEU A 9 -7.31 -2.42 -4.80
N ALA A 10 -7.34 -2.73 -3.52
CA ALA A 10 -8.56 -2.99 -2.75
C ALA A 10 -8.45 -2.34 -1.37
N LEU A 11 -9.55 -1.80 -0.87
CA LEU A 11 -9.57 -0.98 0.33
C LEU A 11 -10.52 -1.57 1.34
N TYR A 12 -10.04 -1.74 2.56
CA TYR A 12 -10.76 -2.45 3.61
C TYR A 12 -10.87 -1.58 4.86
N SER A 13 -12.09 -1.42 5.37
CA SER A 13 -12.35 -0.83 6.69
C SER A 13 -12.74 -1.89 7.71
N ASP A 14 -12.70 -1.49 8.98
CA ASP A 14 -13.14 -2.31 10.12
C ASP A 14 -12.42 -3.67 10.17
N VAL A 15 -11.14 -3.68 9.75
CA VAL A 15 -10.31 -4.88 9.74
C VAL A 15 -10.02 -5.32 11.17
N SER A 16 -10.24 -6.60 11.45
CA SER A 16 -10.11 -7.19 12.78
C SER A 16 -8.94 -8.16 12.94
N ASN A 17 -8.34 -8.62 11.82
CA ASN A 17 -7.28 -9.63 11.81
C ASN A 17 -5.92 -9.08 11.34
N SER A 18 -5.66 -7.77 11.50
CA SER A 18 -4.41 -7.13 11.06
C SER A 18 -3.16 -7.71 11.69
N LYS A 19 -3.24 -8.18 12.94
CA LYS A 19 -2.17 -8.95 13.59
C LYS A 19 -1.84 -10.25 12.86
N GLU A 20 -2.84 -11.02 12.44
CA GLU A 20 -2.65 -12.27 11.70
C GLU A 20 -2.03 -11.98 10.32
N LEU A 21 -2.50 -10.93 9.64
CA LEU A 21 -1.91 -10.48 8.37
C LEU A 21 -0.43 -10.10 8.54
N LEU A 22 -0.10 -9.37 9.59
CA LEU A 22 1.28 -9.00 9.91
C LEU A 22 2.17 -10.23 10.16
N ASP A 23 1.67 -11.22 10.90
CA ASP A 23 2.38 -12.48 11.17
C ASP A 23 2.59 -13.31 9.88
N LEU A 24 1.60 -13.35 8.98
CA LEU A 24 1.72 -13.98 7.66
C LEU A 24 2.77 -13.29 6.78
N MET A 25 2.81 -11.96 6.79
CA MET A 25 3.83 -11.19 6.07
C MET A 25 5.23 -11.47 6.62
N GLN A 26 5.40 -11.44 7.94
CA GLN A 26 6.71 -11.65 8.59
C GLN A 26 7.22 -13.08 8.44
N SER A 27 6.31 -14.06 8.46
CA SER A 27 6.64 -15.47 8.22
C SER A 27 6.83 -15.82 6.74
N GLY A 28 6.51 -14.89 5.82
CA GLY A 28 6.62 -15.09 4.38
C GLY A 28 5.64 -16.14 3.83
N LYS A 29 4.54 -16.40 4.54
CA LYS A 29 3.51 -17.39 4.18
C LYS A 29 2.28 -16.77 3.53
N LEU A 30 2.37 -15.49 3.17
CA LEU A 30 1.28 -14.75 2.55
C LEU A 30 1.13 -15.18 1.09
N GLU A 31 0.13 -16.01 0.82
CA GLU A 31 -0.21 -16.50 -0.51
C GLU A 31 -1.69 -16.19 -0.79
N PRO A 32 -2.00 -15.34 -1.79
CA PRO A 32 -1.10 -14.63 -2.69
C PRO A 32 -0.32 -13.49 -2.03
N GLU A 33 0.90 -13.22 -2.50
CA GLU A 33 1.73 -12.12 -1.98
C GLU A 33 1.09 -10.75 -2.23
N VAL A 34 0.91 -9.92 -1.21
CA VAL A 34 0.23 -8.62 -1.37
C VAL A 34 0.92 -7.56 -0.51
N ALA A 35 0.96 -6.32 -1.01
CA ALA A 35 1.41 -5.18 -0.24
C ALA A 35 0.25 -4.63 0.58
N PHE A 36 0.40 -4.61 1.90
CA PHE A 36 -0.55 -3.94 2.78
C PHE A 36 0.02 -2.60 3.25
N LEU A 37 -0.75 -1.53 3.02
CA LEU A 37 -0.47 -0.19 3.52
C LEU A 37 -1.54 0.20 4.54
N ASN A 38 -1.16 0.96 5.55
CA ASN A 38 -2.13 1.63 6.40
C ASN A 38 -2.80 2.75 5.60
N ALA A 39 -4.06 2.54 5.22
CA ALA A 39 -4.81 3.46 4.37
C ALA A 39 -5.00 4.84 5.00
N SER A 40 -4.94 4.96 6.33
CA SER A 40 -5.01 6.25 7.04
C SER A 40 -3.84 7.18 6.70
N LEU A 41 -2.74 6.61 6.21
CA LEU A 41 -1.52 7.31 5.83
C LEU A 41 -1.40 7.51 4.31
N VAL A 42 -2.45 7.13 3.57
CA VAL A 42 -2.53 7.25 2.12
C VAL A 42 -3.56 8.33 1.77
N PRO A 43 -3.13 9.53 1.32
CA PRO A 43 -4.05 10.62 1.05
C PRO A 43 -4.85 10.39 -0.23
N ASP A 44 -4.28 9.67 -1.18
CA ASP A 44 -4.81 9.45 -2.51
C ASP A 44 -4.13 8.20 -3.12
N VAL A 45 -4.77 7.61 -4.11
CA VAL A 45 -4.29 6.47 -4.90
C VAL A 45 -3.06 6.86 -5.73
N PHE A 46 -2.96 8.10 -6.21
CA PHE A 46 -1.88 8.53 -7.10
C PHE A 46 -0.46 8.32 -6.53
N PRO A 47 -0.15 8.73 -5.28
CA PRO A 47 1.14 8.42 -4.64
C PRO A 47 1.47 6.92 -4.58
N VAL A 48 0.46 6.06 -4.38
CA VAL A 48 0.64 4.60 -4.34
C VAL A 48 0.99 4.08 -5.72
N LEU A 49 0.29 4.53 -6.76
CA LEU A 49 0.58 4.17 -8.15
C LEU A 49 1.98 4.64 -8.59
N ALA A 50 2.40 5.84 -8.17
CA ALA A 50 3.74 6.35 -8.44
C ALA A 50 4.82 5.47 -7.78
N ALA A 51 4.61 5.06 -6.52
CA ALA A 51 5.49 4.14 -5.81
C ALA A 51 5.51 2.75 -6.47
N ALA A 52 4.36 2.26 -6.92
CA ALA A 52 4.22 0.99 -7.61
C ALA A 52 4.97 0.99 -8.96
N HIS A 53 4.81 2.05 -9.75
CA HIS A 53 5.56 2.22 -11.01
C HIS A 53 7.07 2.24 -10.76
N LYS A 54 7.53 2.96 -9.72
CA LYS A 54 8.95 2.93 -9.34
C LYS A 54 9.42 1.53 -8.94
N ALA A 55 8.62 0.77 -8.20
CA ALA A 55 8.92 -0.61 -7.85
C ALA A 55 9.05 -1.51 -9.09
N LEU A 56 8.16 -1.34 -10.08
CA LEU A 56 8.24 -2.05 -11.36
C LEU A 56 9.51 -1.75 -12.13
N LEU A 57 9.93 -0.47 -12.17
CA LEU A 57 11.20 -0.06 -12.78
C LEU A 57 12.40 -0.66 -12.06
N SER A 58 12.42 -0.65 -10.72
CA SER A 58 13.47 -1.29 -9.93
C SER A 58 13.53 -2.80 -10.20
N LYS A 59 12.39 -3.48 -10.32
CA LYS A 59 12.33 -4.91 -10.69
C LYS A 59 12.86 -5.15 -12.11
N ALA A 60 12.48 -4.31 -13.07
CA ALA A 60 12.94 -4.44 -14.45
C ALA A 60 14.46 -4.20 -14.62
N ARG A 61 15.07 -3.46 -13.69
CA ARG A 61 16.52 -3.19 -13.64
C ARG A 61 17.27 -4.12 -12.69
N GLU A 62 16.59 -5.12 -12.11
CA GLU A 62 17.15 -6.03 -11.12
C GLU A 62 17.79 -5.29 -9.91
N SER A 63 17.26 -4.11 -9.58
CA SER A 63 17.80 -3.19 -8.58
C SER A 63 16.81 -2.99 -7.42
N LEU A 64 16.09 -4.06 -7.04
CA LEU A 64 15.21 -4.03 -5.88
C LEU A 64 16.02 -3.84 -4.60
N THR A 65 15.55 -2.95 -3.73
CA THR A 65 16.18 -2.75 -2.41
C THR A 65 15.65 -3.76 -1.40
N THR A 66 14.40 -4.17 -1.56
CA THR A 66 13.70 -5.12 -0.71
C THR A 66 13.64 -6.52 -1.33
N ARG A 67 13.17 -7.50 -0.55
CA ARG A 67 13.10 -8.90 -0.97
C ARG A 67 12.05 -9.16 -2.06
N THR A 68 10.99 -8.36 -2.11
CA THR A 68 9.85 -8.60 -2.99
C THR A 68 9.32 -7.32 -3.62
N LEU A 69 8.64 -7.44 -4.76
CA LEU A 69 8.06 -6.31 -5.46
C LEU A 69 7.00 -5.58 -4.60
N HIS A 70 6.23 -6.31 -3.81
CA HIS A 70 5.20 -5.77 -2.93
C HIS A 70 5.81 -5.01 -1.74
N SER A 71 6.87 -5.55 -1.13
CA SER A 71 7.64 -4.84 -0.10
C SER A 71 8.30 -3.58 -0.66
N GLU A 72 8.75 -3.63 -1.92
CA GLU A 72 9.38 -2.50 -2.61
C GLU A 72 8.38 -1.35 -2.83
N LEU A 73 7.10 -1.65 -3.08
CA LEU A 73 6.05 -0.65 -3.17
C LEU A 73 5.93 0.13 -1.86
N VAL A 74 5.79 -0.56 -0.73
CA VAL A 74 5.66 0.08 0.60
C VAL A 74 6.94 0.87 0.95
N TYR A 75 8.11 0.31 0.63
CA TYR A 75 9.39 0.99 0.79
C TYR A 75 9.46 2.29 -0.03
N ASN A 76 9.13 2.23 -1.32
CA ASN A 76 9.13 3.40 -2.21
C ASN A 76 8.11 4.45 -1.78
N TYR A 77 6.95 4.02 -1.29
CA TYR A 77 5.91 4.91 -0.78
C TYR A 77 6.38 5.73 0.42
N SER A 78 7.13 5.11 1.34
CA SER A 78 7.61 5.78 2.56
C SER A 78 8.58 6.95 2.32
N GLY A 79 9.26 6.98 1.16
CA GLY A 79 10.32 7.95 0.89
C GLY A 79 11.55 7.85 1.82
N SER A 80 11.67 6.80 2.62
CA SER A 80 12.79 6.55 3.53
C SER A 80 13.89 5.71 2.86
N LYS A 81 15.09 5.74 3.43
CA LYS A 81 16.23 4.87 3.05
C LYS A 81 16.33 3.62 3.93
N HIS A 82 15.47 3.49 4.94
CA HIS A 82 15.51 2.41 5.92
C HIS A 82 14.33 1.47 5.74
N ILE A 83 14.57 0.28 5.19
CA ILE A 83 13.54 -0.72 4.84
C ILE A 83 12.62 -1.02 6.03
N THR A 84 13.18 -1.37 7.19
CA THR A 84 12.41 -1.75 8.38
C THR A 84 11.51 -0.61 8.85
N GLU A 85 12.02 0.62 8.85
CA GLU A 85 11.26 1.79 9.29
C GLU A 85 10.15 2.14 8.30
N SER A 86 10.41 1.97 6.99
CA SER A 86 9.41 2.14 5.94
C SER A 86 8.22 1.21 6.12
N LEU A 87 8.49 -0.08 6.33
CA LEU A 87 7.45 -1.10 6.49
C LEU A 87 6.65 -0.87 7.76
N LYS A 88 7.30 -0.52 8.88
CA LYS A 88 6.61 -0.22 10.15
C LYS A 88 5.74 1.04 10.06
N ARG A 89 6.19 2.06 9.33
CA ARG A 89 5.51 3.35 9.25
C ARG A 89 4.38 3.40 8.25
N CYS A 90 4.54 2.79 7.09
CA CYS A 90 3.60 2.91 5.97
C CYS A 90 2.85 1.60 5.71
N GLY A 91 3.36 0.48 6.20
CA GLY A 91 2.65 -0.79 6.22
C GLY A 91 1.63 -0.86 7.35
N ILE A 92 1.12 -2.06 7.58
CA ILE A 92 0.15 -2.35 8.64
C ILE A 92 0.85 -2.68 9.97
N SER A 93 0.15 -2.38 11.06
CA SER A 93 0.45 -2.75 12.44
C SER A 93 -0.61 -3.71 12.98
N ASP A 94 -0.41 -4.25 14.18
CA ASP A 94 -1.32 -5.18 14.85
C ASP A 94 -2.67 -4.54 15.26
N ASP A 95 -2.76 -3.21 15.26
CA ASP A 95 -3.95 -2.40 15.54
C ASP A 95 -4.51 -1.70 14.29
N THR A 96 -4.00 -1.99 13.09
CA THR A 96 -4.51 -1.33 11.87
C THR A 96 -5.90 -1.85 11.53
N THR A 97 -6.88 -0.95 11.46
CA THR A 97 -8.27 -1.25 11.08
C THR A 97 -8.62 -0.79 9.67
N TYR A 98 -7.74 -0.02 9.03
CA TYR A 98 -7.96 0.56 7.71
C TYR A 98 -6.77 0.24 6.80
N ILE A 99 -6.98 -0.67 5.84
CA ILE A 99 -5.92 -1.29 5.05
C ILE A 99 -6.16 -1.05 3.56
N LEU A 100 -5.12 -0.60 2.86
CA LEU A 100 -5.05 -0.61 1.41
C LEU A 100 -4.18 -1.80 0.97
N ALA A 101 -4.79 -2.74 0.27
CA ALA A 101 -4.11 -3.87 -0.34
C ALA A 101 -3.72 -3.53 -1.79
N ALA A 102 -2.49 -3.83 -2.17
CA ALA A 102 -1.97 -3.61 -3.52
C ALA A 102 -1.24 -4.85 -4.03
N ARG A 103 -1.66 -5.39 -5.18
CA ARG A 103 -1.03 -6.55 -5.83
C ARG A 103 -0.68 -6.24 -7.28
N PHE A 104 0.50 -6.67 -7.70
CA PHE A 104 0.94 -6.54 -9.08
C PHE A 104 0.49 -7.74 -9.92
N ASP A 105 0.08 -7.48 -11.16
CA ASP A 105 -0.25 -8.49 -12.16
C ASP A 105 -1.27 -9.53 -11.64
N ALA A 106 -2.23 -9.09 -10.83
CA ALA A 106 -3.17 -9.95 -10.12
C ALA A 106 -4.24 -10.54 -11.05
N SER A 107 -4.54 -11.83 -10.89
CA SER A 107 -5.75 -12.43 -11.47
C SER A 107 -6.98 -12.18 -10.60
N ASP A 108 -8.17 -12.37 -11.17
CA ASP A 108 -9.44 -12.24 -10.42
C ASP A 108 -9.51 -13.24 -9.26
N GLU A 109 -8.95 -14.44 -9.42
CA GLU A 109 -8.88 -15.46 -8.37
C GLU A 109 -7.95 -15.03 -7.23
N GLU A 110 -6.83 -14.40 -7.57
CA GLU A 110 -5.88 -13.90 -6.57
C GLU A 110 -6.46 -12.73 -5.78
N MET A 111 -7.16 -11.81 -6.45
CA MET A 111 -7.86 -10.72 -5.74
C MET A 111 -8.95 -11.27 -4.82
N LYS A 112 -9.70 -12.30 -5.23
CA LYS A 112 -10.65 -13.00 -4.35
C LYS A 112 -9.97 -13.74 -3.20
N ALA A 113 -8.74 -14.22 -3.39
CA ALA A 113 -7.97 -14.83 -2.32
C ALA A 113 -7.49 -13.77 -1.32
N VAL A 114 -7.05 -12.59 -1.79
CA VAL A 114 -6.73 -11.44 -0.92
C VAL A 114 -7.94 -11.02 -0.09
N ASP A 115 -9.12 -10.92 -0.71
CA ASP A 115 -10.37 -10.59 -0.02
C ASP A 115 -10.68 -11.57 1.12
N ARG A 116 -10.51 -12.88 0.89
CA ARG A 116 -10.70 -13.91 1.92
C ARG A 116 -9.68 -13.88 3.05
N LEU A 117 -8.50 -13.27 2.84
CA LEU A 117 -7.47 -13.15 3.86
C LEU A 117 -7.82 -12.03 4.87
N ILE A 118 -8.64 -11.06 4.49
CA ILE A 118 -8.87 -9.85 5.28
C ILE A 118 -10.24 -9.92 5.94
N SER A 119 -10.26 -9.97 7.26
CA SER A 119 -11.49 -9.94 8.06
C SER A 119 -11.94 -8.49 8.28
N GLY A 120 -12.48 -7.88 7.23
CA GLY A 120 -12.99 -6.50 7.21
C GLY A 120 -14.05 -6.29 6.14
N THR A 121 -14.41 -5.03 5.88
CA THR A 121 -15.39 -4.65 4.86
C THR A 121 -14.66 -4.02 3.68
N ASP A 122 -14.81 -4.59 2.48
CA ASP A 122 -14.36 -3.96 1.23
C ASP A 122 -15.20 -2.70 0.95
N ILE A 123 -14.51 -1.59 0.66
CA ILE A 123 -15.12 -0.29 0.39
C ILE A 123 -14.53 0.33 -0.87
N ASP A 124 -15.24 1.31 -1.43
CA ASP A 124 -14.80 2.01 -2.64
C ASP A 124 -13.52 2.83 -2.39
N LEU A 125 -12.61 2.83 -3.37
CA LEU A 125 -11.35 3.58 -3.31
C LEU A 125 -11.55 5.10 -3.13
N GLY A 126 -12.71 5.65 -3.48
CA GLY A 126 -13.06 7.05 -3.24
C GLY A 126 -13.16 7.40 -1.74
N GLU A 127 -13.38 6.42 -0.86
CA GLU A 127 -13.36 6.63 0.60
C GLU A 127 -11.94 6.79 1.17
N LEU A 128 -10.91 6.61 0.35
CA LEU A 128 -9.52 6.82 0.76
C LEU A 128 -9.29 8.28 1.15
N GLU A 129 -9.80 9.22 0.36
CA GLU A 129 -9.66 10.68 0.61
C GLU A 129 -10.46 11.13 1.84
N SER A 130 -11.60 10.48 2.13
CA SER A 130 -12.51 10.86 3.21
C SER A 130 -11.95 10.54 4.61
N ARG A 131 -11.16 9.47 4.71
CA ARG A 131 -10.58 8.95 5.97
C ARG A 131 -9.08 9.19 6.12
N ALA A 132 -8.45 9.83 5.13
CA ALA A 132 -7.03 10.17 5.16
C ALA A 132 -6.69 11.09 6.35
N ASN A 133 -5.78 10.66 7.23
CA ASN A 133 -5.38 11.42 8.39
C ASN A 133 -4.31 12.46 8.01
N GLN A 134 -4.77 13.60 7.48
CA GLN A 134 -3.95 14.68 6.94
C GLN A 134 -2.76 15.12 7.83
N PRO A 135 -2.89 15.28 9.18
CA PRO A 135 -1.75 15.62 10.02
C PRO A 135 -0.72 14.50 10.17
N GLN A 136 -1.10 13.22 10.09
CA GLN A 136 -0.15 12.11 10.13
C GLN A 136 0.58 11.92 8.79
N ILE A 137 -0.10 12.16 7.67
CA ILE A 137 0.48 12.10 6.33
C ILE A 137 1.62 13.11 6.17
N LEU A 138 1.39 14.36 6.58
CA LEU A 138 2.41 15.43 6.52
C LEU A 138 3.62 15.15 7.42
N LYS A 139 3.44 14.40 8.51
CA LYS A 139 4.50 14.05 9.45
C LYS A 139 5.32 12.85 8.96
N ASN A 140 4.68 11.90 8.28
CA ASN A 140 5.27 10.61 7.93
C ASN A 140 5.80 10.57 6.49
N CYS A 141 5.04 11.09 5.53
CA CYS A 141 5.49 11.30 4.16
C CYS A 141 6.16 12.67 4.09
N ARG A 142 7.48 12.72 3.85
CA ARG A 142 8.23 13.98 3.64
C ARG A 142 7.87 14.63 2.29
N SER A 143 6.59 14.74 1.96
CA SER A 143 6.13 15.66 0.95
C SER A 143 6.22 17.06 1.57
N ARG A 144 7.28 17.80 1.23
CA ARG A 144 7.23 19.27 1.23
C ARG A 144 6.23 19.69 0.14
N CYS A 145 4.96 19.35 0.33
CA CYS A 145 3.88 19.77 -0.53
C CYS A 145 3.32 21.05 0.06
N SER A 146 3.80 22.18 -0.46
CA SER A 146 3.04 23.43 -0.44
C SER A 146 1.79 23.26 -1.31
N LEU A 147 0.84 22.45 -0.86
CA LEU A 147 -0.50 22.43 -1.44
C LEU A 147 -1.15 23.74 -1.01
N ARG A 148 -0.97 24.79 -1.82
CA ARG A 148 -1.90 25.92 -1.75
C ARG A 148 -3.28 25.36 -2.07
N PRO A 149 -4.31 25.68 -1.27
CA PRO A 149 -5.66 25.27 -1.59
C PRO A 149 -5.98 25.79 -3.00
N ARG A 150 -6.48 24.90 -3.87
CA ARG A 150 -7.17 25.32 -5.09
C ARG A 150 -8.38 26.14 -4.63
N GLN A 151 -8.25 27.46 -4.66
CA GLN A 151 -9.42 28.31 -4.66
C GLN A 151 -10.12 28.08 -6.00
N SER A 152 -11.34 27.56 -5.94
CA SER A 152 -12.27 27.54 -7.05
C SER A 152 -12.51 28.97 -7.54
N LEU A 153 -12.29 29.20 -8.83
CA LEU A 153 -12.83 30.37 -9.55
C LEU A 153 -14.33 30.17 -9.78
#